data_AF-A0A2V7HJ93-F1
#
_entry.id   AF-A0A2V7HJ93-F1
#
_cell.length_a   1.000
_cell.length_b   1.000
_cell.length_c   1.000
_cell.angle_alpha   90.00
_cell.angle_beta   90.00
_cell.angle_gamma   90.00
#
_symmetry.space_group_name_H-M   'P 1'
#
loop_
_entity.id
_entity.type
_entity.pdbx_description
1 polymer ?
#
loop_
_entity_poly.entity_id
_entity_poly.type
_entity_poly.pdbx_seq_one_letter_code
_entity_poly.pdbx_strand_id
1 'polypeptide(L)'
;LREALTTRVKGLKVVIARGECQLERQRRLRPLNRTRAAAGQTVVQPRFGVDPEVCTGDHSCMRLNGCPSLTLRESPDPLREDPIAHVDDTCVGCGVCGEVAHAAVLCPSFYQVRVITNPGPWTRLVDRLRRAVISALARA
;
A
#
# COMPACT_ATOMS: atom_id res chain seq x y z
N LEU A 1 -6.84 -4.28 -25.00
CA LEU A 1 -7.26 -3.12 -24.17
C LEU A 1 -7.35 -1.83 -24.99
N ARG A 2 -6.25 -1.38 -25.63
CA ARG A 2 -6.19 -0.10 -26.37
C ARG A 2 -7.32 0.06 -27.39
N GLU A 3 -7.54 -0.93 -28.24
CA GLU A 3 -8.63 -0.93 -29.22
C GLU A 3 -10.02 -0.74 -28.60
N ALA A 4 -10.31 -1.41 -27.47
CA ALA A 4 -11.58 -1.27 -26.77
C ALA A 4 -11.80 0.15 -26.21
N LEU A 5 -10.72 0.86 -25.87
CA LEU A 5 -10.75 2.24 -25.35
C LEU A 5 -10.71 3.31 -26.46
N THR A 6 -10.17 2.99 -27.63
CA THR A 6 -9.94 3.96 -28.72
C THR A 6 -10.85 3.78 -29.93
N THR A 7 -11.59 2.68 -30.03
CA THR A 7 -12.49 2.42 -31.16
C THR A 7 -13.66 3.41 -31.19
N ARG A 8 -13.99 3.91 -32.39
CA ARG A 8 -15.12 4.83 -32.62
C ARG A 8 -16.47 4.14 -32.76
N VAL A 9 -16.48 2.80 -32.84
CA VAL A 9 -17.71 2.01 -32.96
C VAL A 9 -18.57 2.23 -31.72
N LYS A 10 -19.85 2.56 -31.88
CA LYS A 10 -20.78 2.76 -30.74
C LYS A 10 -21.20 1.41 -30.11
N GLY A 11 -21.70 1.43 -28.87
CA GLY A 11 -22.19 0.25 -28.15
C GLY A 11 -21.33 -0.16 -26.95
N LEU A 12 -21.81 -1.16 -26.19
CA LEU A 12 -21.16 -1.67 -24.97
C LEU A 12 -19.73 -2.17 -25.27
N LYS A 13 -18.75 -1.66 -24.52
CA LYS A 13 -17.36 -2.12 -24.56
C LYS A 13 -17.10 -3.06 -23.41
N VAL A 14 -16.80 -4.32 -23.70
CA VAL A 14 -16.48 -5.33 -22.69
C VAL A 14 -14.98 -5.58 -22.71
N VAL A 15 -14.33 -5.38 -21.57
CA VAL A 15 -12.92 -5.71 -21.35
C VAL A 15 -12.84 -7.00 -20.54
N ILE A 16 -12.29 -8.05 -21.14
CA ILE A 16 -12.04 -9.32 -20.45
C ILE A 16 -10.56 -9.37 -20.07
N ALA A 17 -10.27 -9.17 -18.79
CA ALA A 17 -8.93 -9.35 -18.25
C ALA A 17 -8.70 -10.82 -17.89
N ARG A 18 -7.56 -11.38 -18.30
CA ARG A 18 -7.10 -12.70 -17.84
C ARG A 18 -6.19 -12.49 -16.63
N GLY A 19 -6.74 -12.68 -15.43
CA GLY A 19 -6.03 -12.53 -14.16
C GLY A 19 -6.96 -12.81 -12.99
N GLU A 20 -6.41 -13.28 -11.87
CA GLU A 20 -7.20 -13.45 -10.65
C GLU A 20 -7.61 -12.07 -10.09
N CYS A 21 -8.89 -11.89 -9.79
CA CYS A 21 -9.36 -10.72 -9.08
C CYS A 21 -8.73 -10.68 -7.67
N GLN A 22 -8.04 -9.58 -7.35
CA GLN A 22 -7.37 -9.43 -6.06
C GLN A 22 -8.36 -9.56 -4.87
N LEU A 23 -9.61 -9.12 -5.03
CA LEU A 23 -10.62 -9.27 -3.98
C LEU A 23 -10.96 -10.74 -3.72
N GLU A 24 -11.11 -11.55 -4.76
CA GLU A 24 -11.36 -13.00 -4.62
C GLU A 24 -10.15 -13.72 -4.04
N ARG A 25 -8.94 -13.35 -4.47
CA ARG A 25 -7.70 -13.83 -3.85
C ARG A 25 -7.68 -13.54 -2.35
N GLN A 26 -8.06 -12.33 -1.94
CA GLN A 26 -8.13 -11.96 -0.52
C GLN A 26 -9.24 -12.68 0.23
N ARG A 27 -10.40 -12.93 -0.39
CA ARG A 27 -11.47 -13.76 0.21
C ARG A 27 -10.97 -15.16 0.55
N ARG A 28 -10.11 -15.74 -0.29
CA ARG A 28 -9.46 -17.04 -0.03
C ARG A 28 -8.34 -16.95 1.00
N LEU A 29 -7.45 -15.97 0.90
CA LEU A 29 -6.23 -15.89 1.72
C LEU A 29 -6.49 -15.37 3.14
N ARG A 30 -7.43 -14.44 3.34
CA ARG A 30 -7.70 -13.84 4.66
C ARG A 30 -8.09 -14.89 5.72
N PRO A 31 -9.03 -15.82 5.45
CA PRO A 31 -9.36 -16.88 6.41
C PRO A 31 -8.17 -17.80 6.70
N LEU A 32 -7.44 -18.24 5.66
CA LEU A 32 -6.26 -19.11 5.81
C LEU A 32 -5.17 -18.46 6.66
N ASN A 33 -4.89 -17.18 6.40
CA ASN A 33 -3.92 -16.41 7.17
C ASN A 33 -4.36 -16.21 8.62
N ARG A 34 -5.65 -16.02 8.88
CA ARG A 34 -6.19 -15.98 10.25
C ARG A 34 -5.98 -17.30 10.98
N THR A 35 -6.27 -18.44 10.34
CA THR A 35 -6.03 -19.76 10.92
C THR A 35 -4.55 -20.00 11.19
N ARG A 36 -3.67 -19.63 10.25
CA ARG A 36 -2.20 -19.72 10.44
C ARG A 36 -1.72 -18.85 11.59
N ALA A 37 -2.20 -17.61 11.67
CA ALA A 37 -1.88 -16.70 12.77
C ALA A 37 -2.37 -17.25 14.12
N ALA A 38 -3.57 -17.83 14.19
CA ALA A 38 -4.07 -18.48 15.40
C ALA A 38 -3.24 -19.71 15.79
N ALA A 39 -2.70 -20.45 14.82
CA ALA A 39 -1.80 -21.57 15.04
C ALA A 39 -0.35 -21.17 15.40
N GLY A 40 -0.08 -19.89 15.67
CA GLY A 40 1.25 -19.39 16.02
C GLY A 40 2.22 -19.29 14.83
N GLN A 41 1.78 -19.55 13.60
CA GLN A 41 2.62 -19.43 12.41
C GLN A 41 2.85 -17.97 12.05
N THR A 42 4.04 -17.66 11.55
CA THR A 42 4.38 -16.32 11.07
C THR A 42 3.59 -16.00 9.80
N VAL A 43 2.87 -14.87 9.82
CA VAL A 43 2.13 -14.35 8.66
C VAL A 43 2.67 -12.97 8.34
N VAL A 44 3.04 -12.74 7.08
CA VAL A 44 3.57 -11.46 6.61
C VAL A 44 2.60 -10.85 5.61
N GLN A 45 2.19 -9.62 5.84
CA GLN A 45 1.28 -8.88 4.98
C GLN A 45 1.92 -7.55 4.56
N PRO A 46 2.04 -7.26 3.25
CA PRO A 46 2.47 -5.96 2.79
C PRO A 46 1.37 -4.93 3.07
N ARG A 47 1.77 -3.74 3.54
CA ARG A 47 0.94 -2.55 3.57
C ARG A 47 1.67 -1.41 2.90
N PHE A 48 0.89 -0.52 2.30
CA PHE A 48 1.38 0.66 1.63
C PHE A 48 0.87 1.88 2.37
N GLY A 49 1.65 2.95 2.35
CA GLY A 49 1.29 4.21 2.96
C GLY A 49 1.94 5.37 2.23
N VAL A 50 1.49 6.56 2.60
CA VAL A 50 2.02 7.83 2.12
C VAL A 50 2.47 8.59 3.36
N ASP A 51 3.72 9.04 3.36
CA ASP A 51 4.28 9.89 4.39
C ASP A 51 3.65 11.29 4.30
N PRO A 52 2.93 11.74 5.33
CA PRO A 52 2.26 13.03 5.33
C PRO A 52 3.23 14.21 5.32
N GLU A 53 4.44 14.06 5.87
CA GLU A 53 5.44 15.13 5.96
C GLU A 53 6.14 15.35 4.61
N VAL A 54 6.27 14.28 3.82
CA VAL A 54 6.94 14.31 2.51
C VAL A 54 5.97 14.54 1.35
N CYS A 55 4.68 14.19 1.52
CA CYS A 55 3.68 14.34 0.46
C CYS A 55 3.56 15.79 0.03
N THR A 56 3.65 16.10 -1.27
CA THR A 56 3.54 17.47 -1.79
C THR A 56 2.12 17.87 -2.19
N GLY A 57 1.17 16.93 -2.25
CA GLY A 57 -0.24 17.22 -2.55
C GLY A 57 -0.58 17.30 -4.04
N ASP A 58 0.33 16.88 -4.93
CA ASP A 58 0.09 16.85 -6.38
C ASP A 58 -0.91 15.76 -6.84
N HIS A 59 -1.17 14.79 -5.95
CA HIS A 59 -2.09 13.65 -6.10
C HIS A 59 -1.91 12.85 -7.41
N SER A 60 -0.72 12.92 -8.03
CA SER A 60 -0.41 12.16 -9.25
C SER A 60 -0.55 10.66 -9.02
N CYS A 61 -0.22 10.20 -7.81
CA CYS A 61 -0.39 8.80 -7.39
C CYS A 61 -1.84 8.32 -7.49
N MET A 62 -2.84 9.16 -7.19
CA MET A 62 -4.26 8.82 -7.30
C MET A 62 -4.68 8.72 -8.77
N ARG A 63 -4.30 9.71 -9.58
CA ARG A 63 -4.64 9.76 -11.01
C ARG A 63 -4.05 8.61 -11.82
N LEU A 64 -2.80 8.22 -11.51
CA LEU A 64 -2.08 7.19 -12.28
C LEU A 64 -2.45 5.77 -11.88
N ASN A 65 -2.80 5.53 -10.61
CA ASN A 65 -3.06 4.17 -10.12
C ASN A 65 -4.55 3.77 -10.17
N GLY A 66 -5.45 4.72 -9.92
CA GLY A 66 -6.89 4.42 -9.78
C GLY A 66 -7.19 3.43 -8.63
N CYS A 67 -6.34 3.38 -7.59
CA CYS A 67 -6.55 2.50 -6.45
C CYS A 67 -7.72 3.02 -5.60
N PRO A 68 -8.78 2.22 -5.36
CA PRO A 68 -9.94 2.66 -4.59
C PRO A 68 -9.62 2.92 -3.10
N SER A 69 -8.52 2.34 -2.60
CA SER A 69 -8.06 2.51 -1.22
C SER A 69 -7.08 3.70 -1.05
N LEU A 70 -6.72 4.39 -2.14
CA LEU A 70 -5.88 5.58 -2.09
C LEU A 70 -6.79 6.81 -2.12
N THR A 71 -6.96 7.44 -0.97
CA THR A 71 -7.93 8.50 -0.67
C THR A 71 -7.22 9.78 -0.22
N LEU A 72 -7.98 10.81 0.14
CA LEU A 72 -7.48 12.07 0.68
C LEU A 72 -7.74 12.15 2.18
N ARG A 73 -6.81 12.77 2.92
CA ARG A 73 -6.94 13.10 4.34
C ARG A 73 -6.47 14.52 4.58
N GLU A 74 -7.02 15.17 5.60
CA GLU A 74 -6.54 16.47 6.07
C GLU A 74 -5.05 16.42 6.42
N SER A 75 -4.34 17.50 6.08
CA SER A 75 -2.93 17.67 6.42
C SER A 75 -2.76 17.77 7.95
N PRO A 76 -1.74 17.12 8.54
CA PRO A 76 -1.40 17.33 9.94
C PRO A 76 -0.77 18.70 10.19
N ASP A 77 -0.22 19.35 9.16
CA ASP A 77 0.29 20.72 9.21
C ASP A 77 -0.87 21.72 9.08
N PRO A 78 -1.17 22.53 10.11
CA PRO A 78 -2.28 23.49 10.09
C PRO A 78 -2.05 24.67 9.12
N LEU A 79 -0.81 24.90 8.66
CA LEU A 79 -0.50 25.93 7.67
C LEU A 79 -0.75 25.46 6.24
N ARG A 80 -1.03 24.17 6.05
CA ARG A 80 -1.22 23.57 4.75
C ARG A 80 -2.70 23.37 4.44
N GLU A 81 -3.14 24.00 3.35
CA GLU A 81 -4.52 23.93 2.89
C GLU A 81 -4.82 22.66 2.08
N ASP A 82 -3.85 22.20 1.28
CA ASP A 82 -4.05 21.04 0.41
C ASP A 82 -4.07 19.72 1.20
N PRO A 83 -5.06 18.84 0.93
CA PRO A 83 -5.11 17.54 1.57
C PRO A 83 -3.95 16.65 1.10
N ILE A 84 -3.61 15.68 1.94
CA ILE A 84 -2.56 14.69 1.66
C ILE A 84 -3.17 13.40 1.14
N ALA A 85 -2.43 12.70 0.28
CA ALA A 85 -2.81 11.35 -0.11
C ALA A 85 -2.68 10.39 1.07
N HIS A 86 -3.62 9.46 1.20
CA HIS A 86 -3.67 8.51 2.30
C HIS A 86 -4.11 7.14 1.78
N VAL A 87 -3.50 6.07 2.29
CA VAL A 87 -3.95 4.70 1.99
C VAL A 87 -4.79 4.21 3.16
N ASP A 88 -6.06 3.93 2.91
CA ASP A 88 -6.99 3.48 3.95
C ASP A 88 -6.85 1.98 4.28
N ASP A 89 -7.61 1.54 5.29
CA ASP A 89 -7.61 0.15 5.79
C ASP A 89 -8.28 -0.86 4.85
N THR A 90 -8.96 -0.40 3.79
CA THR A 90 -9.51 -1.30 2.76
C THR A 90 -8.42 -1.86 1.86
N CYS A 91 -7.22 -1.26 1.90
CA CYS A 91 -6.06 -1.68 1.11
C CYS A 91 -5.76 -3.18 1.26
N VAL A 92 -5.80 -3.87 0.13
CA VAL A 92 -5.54 -5.31 0.02
C VAL A 92 -4.08 -5.65 -0.27
N GLY A 93 -3.21 -4.65 -0.34
CA GLY A 93 -1.79 -4.83 -0.62
C GLY A 93 -1.52 -5.43 -2.01
N CYS A 94 -2.21 -4.95 -3.06
CA CYS A 94 -2.06 -5.46 -4.42
C CYS A 94 -0.68 -5.19 -5.05
N GLY A 95 0.09 -4.24 -4.50
CA GLY A 95 1.43 -3.93 -4.99
C GLY A 95 1.48 -2.89 -6.10
N VAL A 96 0.42 -2.75 -6.91
CA VAL A 96 0.42 -1.88 -8.11
C VAL A 96 0.83 -0.44 -7.81
N CYS A 97 0.22 0.18 -6.79
CA CYS A 97 0.55 1.55 -6.42
C CYS A 97 1.98 1.69 -5.87
N GLY A 98 2.47 0.70 -5.14
CA GLY A 98 3.83 0.68 -4.60
C GLY A 98 4.90 0.42 -5.66
N GLU A 99 4.63 -0.50 -6.60
CA GLU A 99 5.51 -0.79 -7.74
C GLU A 99 5.57 0.41 -8.68
N VAL A 100 4.44 1.05 -9.00
CA VAL A 100 4.43 2.24 -9.86
C VAL A 100 5.07 3.44 -9.14
N ALA A 101 4.80 3.64 -7.85
CA ALA A 101 5.40 4.75 -7.10
C ALA A 101 6.91 4.59 -6.86
N HIS A 102 7.38 3.38 -6.50
CA HIS A 102 8.81 3.12 -6.27
C HIS A 102 9.59 2.87 -7.56
N ALA A 103 9.10 2.04 -8.49
CA ALA A 103 9.85 1.68 -9.69
C ALA A 103 9.97 2.85 -10.68
N ALA A 104 9.04 3.80 -10.65
CA ALA A 104 9.13 5.02 -11.45
C ALA A 104 9.62 6.25 -10.63
N VAL A 105 9.99 6.07 -9.35
CA VAL A 105 10.45 7.16 -8.45
C VAL A 105 9.50 8.37 -8.48
N LEU A 106 8.20 8.11 -8.66
CA LEU A 106 7.23 9.18 -8.93
C LEU A 106 6.91 10.00 -7.69
N CYS A 107 7.00 9.40 -6.51
CA CYS A 107 6.56 10.05 -5.28
C CYS A 107 7.46 9.63 -4.10
N PRO A 108 8.29 10.54 -3.55
CA PRO A 108 9.20 10.23 -2.45
C PRO A 108 8.49 9.94 -1.12
N SER A 109 7.21 10.28 -1.01
CA SER A 109 6.42 10.00 0.20
C SER A 109 5.82 8.60 0.23
N PHE A 110 5.83 7.85 -0.87
CA PHE A 110 5.21 6.53 -0.91
C PHE A 110 6.12 5.49 -0.28
N TYR A 111 5.60 4.67 0.65
CA TYR A 111 6.39 3.64 1.30
C TYR A 111 5.64 2.30 1.37
N GLN A 112 6.41 1.22 1.48
CA GLN A 112 5.91 -0.12 1.74
C GLN A 112 6.45 -0.64 3.07
N VAL A 113 5.54 -1.12 3.92
CA VAL A 113 5.88 -1.81 5.16
C VAL A 113 5.38 -3.25 5.13
N ARG A 114 6.00 -4.11 5.95
CA ARG A 114 5.56 -5.49 6.15
C ARG A 114 5.05 -5.62 7.58
N VAL A 115 3.76 -5.92 7.71
CA VAL A 115 3.15 -6.26 9.00
C VAL A 115 3.38 -7.76 9.22
N ILE A 116 4.07 -8.11 10.31
CA ILE A 116 4.42 -9.48 10.66
C ILE A 116 3.63 -9.90 11.90
N THR A 117 2.71 -10.85 11.74
CA THR A 117 2.03 -11.53 12.84
C THR A 117 2.85 -12.76 13.26
N ASN A 118 2.96 -13.01 14.56
CA ASN A 118 3.83 -14.06 15.15
C ASN A 118 5.29 -13.99 14.67
N PRO A 119 6.02 -12.89 14.95
CA PRO A 119 7.41 -12.78 14.56
C PRO A 119 8.27 -13.79 15.32
N GLY A 120 9.17 -14.46 14.60
CA GLY A 120 10.14 -15.39 15.17
C GLY A 120 11.17 -14.71 16.09
N PRO A 121 11.92 -15.49 16.88
CA PRO A 121 12.86 -14.97 17.88
C PRO A 121 13.96 -14.08 17.26
N TRP A 122 14.48 -14.45 16.09
CA TRP A 122 15.46 -13.66 15.36
C TRP A 122 14.92 -12.29 14.94
N THR A 123 13.72 -12.25 14.36
CA THR A 123 13.06 -11.00 13.96
C THR A 123 12.87 -10.07 15.16
N ARG A 124 12.49 -10.63 16.32
CA ARG A 124 12.34 -9.86 17.57
C ARG A 124 13.69 -9.33 18.08
N LEU A 125 14.76 -10.12 18.00
CA LEU A 125 16.11 -9.69 18.39
C LEU A 125 16.60 -8.53 17.52
N VAL A 126 16.47 -8.66 16.20
CA VAL A 126 16.86 -7.62 15.24
C VAL A 126 16.05 -6.34 15.45
N ASP A 127 14.73 -6.43 15.70
CA ASP A 127 13.90 -5.26 15.99
C ASP A 127 14.36 -4.54 17.28
N ARG A 128 14.68 -5.29 18.35
CA ARG A 128 15.22 -4.71 19.58
C ARG A 128 16.53 -3.96 19.35
N LEU A 129 17.46 -4.56 18.60
CA LEU A 129 18.74 -3.92 18.27
C LEU A 129 18.52 -2.64 17.44
N ARG A 130 17.66 -2.70 16.41
CA ARG A 130 17.33 -1.52 15.59
C ARG A 130 16.75 -0.40 16.42
N ARG A 131 15.80 -0.69 17.31
CA ARG A 131 15.21 0.32 18.22
C ARG A 131 16.25 0.93 19.15
N ALA A 132 17.18 0.14 19.68
CA ALA A 132 18.25 0.64 20.54
C ALA A 132 19.21 1.58 19.79
N VAL A 133 19.60 1.23 18.56
CA VAL A 133 20.47 2.08 17.73
C VAL A 133 19.75 3.37 17.31
N ILE A 134 18.50 3.27 16.84
CA ILE A 134 17.70 4.44 16.45
C ILE A 134 17.51 5.38 17.64
N SER A 135 17.20 4.86 18.83
CA SER A 135 17.02 5.70 20.01
C SER A 135 18.31 6.33 20.51
N ALA A 136 19.46 5.67 20.35
CA ALA A 136 20.76 6.24 20.65
C ALA A 136 21.11 7.38 19.69
N LEU A 137 20.87 7.20 18.39
CA LEU A 137 21.15 8.22 17.36
C LEU A 137 20.18 9.40 17.41
N ALA A 138 18.90 9.17 17.72
CA ALA A 138 17.90 10.25 17.82
C ALA A 138 18.01 11.09 19.11
N ARG A 139 18.81 10.63 20.08
CA ARG A 139 19.12 11.36 21.33
C ARG A 139 20.46 12.11 21.28
N ALA A 140 21.23 11.93 20.21
CA ALA A 140 22.46 12.68 19.93
C ALA A 140 22.15 13.89 19.05
#